data_AF-A0A954QPY5-F1
#
_entry.id   AF-A0A954QPY5-F1
#
_cell.length_a   1.000
_cell.length_b   1.000
_cell.length_c   1.000
_cell.angle_alpha   90.00
_cell.angle_beta   90.00
_cell.angle_gamma   90.00
#
_symmetry.space_group_name_H-M   'P 1'
#
loop_
_entity.id
_entity.type
_entity.pdbx_description
1 polymer ?
#
loop_
_entity_poly.entity_id
_entity_poly.type
_entity_poly.pdbx_seq_one_letter_code
_entity_poly.pdbx_strand_id
1 'polypeptide(L)'
;MALQAIQETIAKLRKALDEANDLQPETRTSMQAELDRLEVLLSNDKLPADELQSAGSQLQQLLLTFETKHPQVTGLIAGLAESLANLGI
;
A
#
# COMPACT_ATOMS: atom_id res chain seq x y z
N MET A 1 15.48 7.04 5.89
CA MET A 1 14.46 6.68 6.90
C MET A 1 13.06 6.50 6.29
N ALA A 2 12.66 7.28 5.28
CA ALA A 2 11.34 7.15 4.65
C ALA A 2 11.06 5.78 3.99
N LEU A 3 12.06 5.16 3.34
CA LEU A 3 11.90 3.82 2.73
C LEU A 3 11.50 2.75 3.75
N GLN A 4 12.12 2.77 4.94
CA GLN A 4 11.82 1.81 6.01
C GLN A 4 10.42 2.02 6.57
N ALA A 5 9.95 3.26 6.69
CA ALA A 5 8.59 3.56 7.13
C ALA A 5 7.54 3.02 6.14
N ILE A 6 7.81 3.09 4.83
CA ILE A 6 6.92 2.55 3.81
C ILE A 6 6.93 1.03 3.84
N GLN A 7 8.09 0.39 3.93
CA GLN A 7 8.18 -1.07 4.07
C GLN A 7 7.45 -1.56 5.33
N GLU A 8 7.60 -0.87 6.46
CA GLU A 8 6.91 -1.22 7.70
C GLU A 8 5.39 -1.07 7.56
N THR A 9 4.94 -0.04 6.84
CA THR A 9 3.52 0.18 6.59
C THR A 9 2.94 -0.84 5.61
N ILE A 10 3.68 -1.20 4.55
CA ILE A 10 3.33 -2.31 3.65
C ILE A 10 3.16 -3.60 4.43
N ALA A 11 4.11 -3.92 5.33
CA ALA A 11 4.05 -5.12 6.16
C ALA A 11 2.82 -5.11 7.08
N LYS A 12 2.50 -3.98 7.71
CA LYS A 12 1.27 -3.81 8.52
C LYS A 12 0.01 -4.00 7.69
N LEU A 13 0.00 -3.50 6.46
CA LEU A 13 -1.14 -3.60 5.56
C LEU A 13 -1.34 -5.03 5.04
N ARG A 14 -0.25 -5.73 4.69
CA ARG A 14 -0.25 -7.17 4.39
C ARG A 14 -0.82 -7.99 5.54
N LYS A 15 -0.40 -7.67 6.77
CA LYS A 15 -0.91 -8.34 7.97
C LYS A 15 -2.40 -8.05 8.20
N ALA A 16 -2.83 -6.80 8.06
CA ALA A 16 -4.24 -6.43 8.16
C ALA A 16 -5.10 -7.13 7.10
N LEU A 17 -4.59 -7.32 5.87
CA LEU A 17 -5.25 -8.07 4.80
C LEU A 17 -5.37 -9.57 5.11
N ASP A 18 -4.36 -10.14 5.77
CA ASP A 18 -4.34 -11.55 6.17
C ASP A 18 -5.29 -11.80 7.36
N GLU A 19 -5.28 -10.91 8.35
CA GLU A 19 -6.17 -10.95 9.53
C GLU A 19 -7.62 -10.61 9.19
N ALA A 20 -7.86 -9.86 8.10
CA ALA A 20 -9.20 -9.59 7.62
C ALA A 20 -9.80 -10.86 6.98
N ASN A 21 -10.49 -11.64 7.80
CA ASN A 21 -11.12 -12.91 7.44
C ASN A 21 -12.33 -12.74 6.49
N ASP A 22 -12.90 -11.54 6.44
CA ASP A 22 -14.07 -11.18 5.61
C ASP A 22 -13.66 -10.55 4.26
N LEU A 23 -12.41 -10.74 3.84
CA LEU A 23 -11.97 -10.23 2.56
C LEU A 23 -12.42 -11.10 1.40
N GLN A 24 -12.89 -10.47 0.34
CA GLN A 24 -12.98 -11.14 -0.94
C GLN A 24 -11.57 -11.57 -1.42
N PRO A 25 -11.40 -12.83 -1.86
CA PRO A 25 -10.10 -13.34 -2.28
C PRO A 25 -9.50 -12.54 -3.45
N GLU A 26 -10.34 -12.01 -4.34
CA GLU A 26 -9.91 -11.12 -5.43
C GLU A 26 -9.32 -9.81 -4.89
N THR A 27 -9.99 -9.16 -3.93
CA THR A 27 -9.47 -7.92 -3.31
C THR A 27 -8.16 -8.17 -2.57
N ARG A 28 -8.06 -9.32 -1.88
CA ARG A 28 -6.82 -9.71 -1.17
C ARG A 28 -5.68 -9.86 -2.17
N THR A 29 -5.94 -10.56 -3.26
CA THR A 29 -4.96 -10.85 -4.31
C THR A 29 -4.50 -9.57 -5.00
N SER A 30 -5.42 -8.67 -5.38
CA SER A 30 -5.08 -7.38 -5.98
C SER A 30 -4.24 -6.52 -5.03
N MET A 31 -4.66 -6.34 -3.78
CA MET A 31 -3.87 -5.54 -2.83
C MET A 31 -2.51 -6.16 -2.53
N GLN A 32 -2.40 -7.48 -2.42
CA GLN A 32 -1.11 -8.13 -2.25
C GLN A 32 -0.22 -7.95 -3.48
N ALA A 33 -0.76 -8.03 -4.70
CA ALA A 33 -0.01 -7.80 -5.92
C ALA A 33 0.48 -6.34 -6.04
N GLU A 34 -0.36 -5.37 -5.70
CA GLU A 34 0.02 -3.96 -5.69
C GLU A 34 1.06 -3.64 -4.62
N LEU A 35 0.93 -4.21 -3.41
CA LEU A 35 1.93 -4.06 -2.34
C LEU A 35 3.28 -4.67 -2.72
N ASP A 36 3.27 -5.85 -3.34
CA ASP A 36 4.47 -6.53 -3.82
C ASP A 36 5.15 -5.71 -4.93
N ARG A 37 4.36 -5.17 -5.86
CA ARG A 37 4.84 -4.24 -6.88
C ARG A 37 5.48 -3.01 -6.25
N LEU A 38 4.85 -2.40 -5.25
CA LEU A 38 5.41 -1.25 -4.53
C LEU A 38 6.74 -1.60 -3.84
N GLU A 39 6.84 -2.76 -3.19
CA GLU A 39 8.09 -3.24 -2.57
C GLU A 39 9.21 -3.43 -3.60
N VAL A 40 8.90 -4.00 -4.76
CA VAL A 40 9.86 -4.18 -5.87
C VAL A 40 10.31 -2.82 -6.41
N LEU A 41 9.37 -1.88 -6.54
CA LEU A 41 9.66 -0.51 -7.00
C LEU A 41 10.56 0.23 -6.00
N LEU A 42 10.26 0.13 -4.71
CA LEU A 42 11.04 0.74 -3.63
C LEU A 42 12.44 0.10 -3.49
N SER A 43 12.54 -1.20 -3.75
CA SER A 43 13.83 -1.92 -3.73
C SER A 43 14.69 -1.64 -4.95
N ASN A 44 14.06 -1.28 -6.08
CA ASN A 44 14.77 -0.84 -7.28
C ASN A 44 14.88 0.69 -7.28
N ASP A 45 15.98 1.20 -6.70
CA ASP A 45 16.41 2.62 -6.69
C ASP A 45 16.49 3.28 -8.10
N LYS A 46 16.31 2.50 -9.16
CA LYS A 46 16.39 2.94 -10.57
C LYS A 46 15.05 3.23 -11.23
N LEU A 47 13.91 3.01 -10.59
CA LEU A 47 12.62 3.30 -11.23
C LEU A 47 12.31 4.80 -11.20
N PRO A 48 11.73 5.33 -12.30
CA PRO A 48 11.33 6.73 -12.36
C PRO A 48 10.26 7.01 -11.31
N ALA A 49 10.35 8.18 -10.68
CA ALA A 49 9.37 8.63 -9.68
C ALA A 49 7.92 8.55 -10.16
N ASP A 50 7.70 8.67 -11.47
CA ASP A 50 6.39 8.55 -12.14
C ASP A 50 5.74 7.15 -11.98
N GLU A 51 6.54 6.08 -12.05
CA GLU A 51 6.07 4.70 -11.82
C GLU A 51 5.74 4.46 -10.34
N LEU A 52 6.55 5.04 -9.45
CA LEU A 52 6.29 5.01 -8.00
C LEU A 52 5.01 5.77 -7.64
N GLN A 53 4.78 6.92 -8.28
CA GLN A 53 3.59 7.75 -8.08
C GLN A 53 2.32 7.08 -8.63
N SER A 54 2.42 6.45 -9.81
CA SER A 54 1.34 5.64 -10.36
C SER A 54 0.98 4.44 -9.47
N ALA A 55 1.99 3.71 -8.99
CA ALA A 55 1.77 2.58 -8.10
C ALA A 55 1.18 3.02 -6.74
N GLY A 56 1.66 4.14 -6.18
CA GLY A 56 1.09 4.74 -4.97
C GLY A 56 -0.37 5.16 -5.16
N SER A 57 -0.72 5.76 -6.31
CA SER A 57 -2.08 6.18 -6.64
C SER A 57 -3.04 4.99 -6.83
N GLN A 58 -2.59 3.92 -7.50
CA GLN A 58 -3.36 2.68 -7.63
C GLN A 58 -3.59 2.03 -6.27
N LEU A 59 -2.56 2.01 -5.43
CA LEU A 59 -2.66 1.48 -4.09
C LEU A 59 -3.66 2.32 -3.27
N GLN A 60 -3.58 3.65 -3.32
CA GLN A 60 -4.55 4.55 -2.68
C GLN A 60 -6.01 4.29 -3.14
N GLN A 61 -6.24 4.04 -4.44
CA GLN A 61 -7.57 3.69 -4.97
C GLN A 61 -8.11 2.36 -4.42
N LEU A 62 -7.25 1.34 -4.34
CA LEU A 62 -7.61 0.05 -3.75
C LEU A 62 -7.86 0.16 -2.26
N LEU A 63 -7.03 0.94 -1.57
CA LEU A 63 -7.15 1.24 -0.16
C LEU A 63 -8.46 1.98 0.13
N LEU A 64 -8.87 2.99 -0.66
CA LEU A 64 -10.17 3.65 -0.49
C LEU A 64 -11.36 2.70 -0.70
N THR A 65 -11.25 1.82 -1.70
CA THR A 65 -12.23 0.75 -1.93
C THR A 65 -12.29 -0.19 -0.72
N PHE A 66 -11.14 -0.44 -0.12
CA PHE A 66 -10.97 -1.28 1.06
C PHE A 66 -11.51 -0.63 2.33
N GLU A 67 -11.23 0.65 2.59
CA GLU A 67 -11.79 1.43 3.71
C GLU A 67 -13.31 1.37 3.73
N THR A 68 -13.91 1.48 2.54
CA THR A 68 -15.36 1.42 2.38
C THR A 68 -15.93 0.09 2.86
N LYS A 69 -15.16 -1.00 2.77
CA LYS A 69 -15.55 -2.35 3.23
C LYS A 69 -15.02 -2.68 4.64
N HIS A 70 -13.91 -2.08 5.06
CA HIS A 70 -13.18 -2.41 6.28
C HIS A 70 -12.59 -1.13 6.95
N PRO A 71 -13.41 -0.39 7.73
CA PRO A 71 -13.00 0.88 8.36
C PRO A 71 -11.85 0.74 9.37
N GLN A 72 -11.55 -0.47 9.82
CA GLN A 72 -10.42 -0.77 10.70
C GLN A 72 -9.04 -0.58 10.05
N VAL A 73 -8.98 -0.48 8.71
CA VAL A 73 -7.72 -0.36 7.96
C VAL A 73 -7.43 1.07 7.49
N THR A 74 -8.42 1.98 7.61
CA THR A 74 -8.31 3.42 7.34
C THR A 74 -7.07 4.07 7.95
N GLY A 75 -6.73 3.74 9.20
CA GLY A 75 -5.55 4.33 9.87
C GLY A 75 -4.21 3.90 9.25
N LEU A 76 -4.12 2.66 8.76
CA LEU A 76 -2.90 2.15 8.09
C LEU A 76 -2.75 2.75 6.70
N ILE A 77 -3.88 3.02 6.04
CA ILE A 77 -3.97 3.61 4.71
C ILE A 77 -3.51 5.06 4.73
N ALA A 78 -4.02 5.84 5.68
CA ALA A 78 -3.59 7.22 5.88
C ALA A 78 -2.07 7.31 6.15
N GLY A 79 -1.53 6.42 6.98
CA GLY A 79 -0.09 6.37 7.26
C GLY A 79 0.76 6.02 6.04
N LEU A 80 0.27 5.15 5.15
CA LEU A 80 0.97 4.81 3.91
C LEU A 80 0.95 5.97 2.92
N ALA A 81 -0.21 6.60 2.73
CA ALA A 81 -0.36 7.75 1.84
C ALA A 81 0.52 8.93 2.30
N GLU A 82 0.59 9.18 3.61
CA GLU A 82 1.44 10.22 4.17
C GLU A 82 2.94 9.87 4.05
N SER A 83 3.31 8.58 4.19
CA SER A 83 4.69 8.13 3.99
C SER A 83 5.14 8.23 2.52
N LEU A 84 4.23 7.95 1.59
CA LEU A 84 4.46 8.16 0.15
C LEU A 84 4.56 9.65 -0.18
N ALA A 85 3.65 10.48 0.34
CA ALA A 85 3.70 11.94 0.20
C ALA A 85 5.02 12.54 0.75
N ASN A 86 5.52 12.03 1.88
CA ASN A 86 6.78 12.46 2.48
C ASN A 86 8.02 12.08 1.64
N LEU A 87 7.91 11.13 0.71
CA LEU A 87 8.96 10.87 -0.28
C LEU A 87 8.97 11.90 -1.43
N GLY A 88 8.05 12.87 -1.44
CA GLY A 88 7.86 13.80 -2.54
C GLY A 88 7.09 13.21 -3.71
N ILE A 89 6.24 12.21 -3.42
CA ILE A 89 5.42 11.45 -4.37
C ILE A 89 3.94 11.80 -4.19
#